data_AF-A0A9E1R6S8-F1
#
_entry.id   AF-A0A9E1R6S8-F1
#
_cell.length_a   1.000
_cell.length_b   1.000
_cell.length_c   1.000
_cell.angle_alpha   90.00
_cell.angle_beta   90.00
_cell.angle_gamma   90.00
#
_symmetry.space_group_name_H-M   'P 1'
#
loop_
_entity.id
_entity.type
_entity.pdbx_description
1 polymer ?
#
loop_
_entity_poly.entity_id
_entity_poly.type
_entity_poly.pdbx_seq_one_letter_code
_entity_poly.pdbx_strand_id
1 'polypeptide(L)'
;MKEVKYKAGQPIFKQGESSQTTLLLLSGVVEVFVEHDQGVTVLGQLSAGEFLGEMGLLDERPRSASARALTDVKAHEMQYSELVDALAEHPAMARRMISRLSSRLRDTNNNYANARSSVQEIQSSVQESQNEPIAESKGFLSVTLFGDSSHLTDCISAEGILLSGSEYSVGRAGIGSTHYLHRVVLPDLDPYRLSVNHFLVVLSSDVISIRDCVSELGTNVNDVMIGQEFSTDQHSLNKGDNVVIAGGENSPFRFRLVIR
;
A
#
# COMPACT_ATOMS: atom_id res chain seq x y z
N MET A 1 12.86 17.13 -23.76
CA MET A 1 12.86 17.72 -22.40
C MET A 1 12.80 19.23 -22.51
N LYS A 2 11.96 19.90 -21.73
CA LYS A 2 11.84 21.38 -21.70
C LYS A 2 12.41 21.93 -20.39
N GLU A 3 13.24 22.98 -20.43
CA GLU A 3 13.69 23.66 -19.20
C GLU A 3 12.56 24.53 -18.63
N VAL A 4 12.29 24.39 -17.34
CA VAL A 4 11.32 25.18 -16.57
C VAL A 4 11.99 25.79 -15.33
N LYS A 5 11.46 26.94 -14.87
CA LYS A 5 12.00 27.71 -13.75
C LYS A 5 10.90 28.12 -12.80
N TYR A 6 11.18 28.02 -11.50
CA TYR A 6 10.27 28.44 -10.44
C TYR A 6 11.04 29.35 -9.47
N LYS A 7 10.39 30.43 -9.01
CA LYS A 7 10.95 31.30 -7.97
C LYS A 7 10.70 30.74 -6.58
N ALA A 8 11.52 31.10 -5.61
CA ALA A 8 11.29 30.76 -4.21
C ALA A 8 9.86 31.16 -3.77
N GLY A 9 9.16 30.24 -3.09
CA GLY A 9 7.76 30.37 -2.67
C GLY A 9 6.73 30.00 -3.74
N GLN A 10 7.13 29.80 -5.00
CA GLN A 10 6.18 29.53 -6.09
C GLN A 10 5.64 28.09 -6.00
N PRO A 11 4.31 27.88 -6.10
CA PRO A 11 3.74 26.54 -6.26
C PRO A 11 4.13 25.96 -7.63
N ILE A 12 4.50 24.68 -7.63
CA ILE A 12 4.86 23.95 -8.84
C ILE A 12 3.62 23.24 -9.40
N PHE A 13 2.93 22.49 -8.54
CA PHE A 13 1.64 21.86 -8.81
C PHE A 13 0.93 21.57 -7.49
N LYS A 14 -0.36 21.26 -7.56
CA LYS A 14 -1.19 20.90 -6.40
C LYS A 14 -1.58 19.43 -6.42
N GLN A 15 -1.78 18.88 -5.23
CA GLN A 15 -2.40 17.58 -5.04
C GLN A 15 -3.74 17.51 -5.78
N GLY A 16 -4.01 16.36 -6.41
CA GLY A 16 -5.23 16.11 -7.18
C GLY A 16 -5.24 16.70 -8.59
N GLU A 17 -4.26 17.51 -8.96
CA GLU A 17 -4.11 17.96 -10.36
C GLU A 17 -3.74 16.78 -11.28
N SER A 18 -4.10 16.87 -12.56
CA SER A 18 -3.70 15.87 -13.55
C SER A 18 -2.18 15.79 -13.67
N SER A 19 -1.65 14.56 -13.76
CA SER A 19 -0.22 14.31 -13.84
C SER A 19 0.16 13.84 -15.25
N GLN A 20 0.60 14.77 -16.10
CA GLN A 20 1.04 14.44 -17.47
C GLN A 20 2.56 14.57 -17.68
N THR A 21 3.26 15.13 -16.70
CA THR A 21 4.71 15.38 -16.76
C THR A 21 5.39 15.12 -15.41
N THR A 22 6.69 14.86 -15.43
CA THR A 22 7.58 14.84 -14.26
C THR A 22 8.65 15.90 -14.42
N LEU A 23 9.26 16.31 -13.32
CA LEU A 23 10.40 17.24 -13.31
C LEU A 23 11.66 16.53 -12.80
N LEU A 24 12.76 16.63 -13.55
CA LEU A 24 14.10 16.37 -13.04
C LEU A 24 14.71 17.68 -12.55
N LEU A 25 14.96 17.81 -11.25
CA LEU A 25 15.52 19.02 -10.67
C LEU A 25 16.99 19.18 -11.07
N LEU A 26 17.35 20.33 -11.62
CA LEU A 26 18.73 20.67 -11.99
C LEU A 26 19.42 21.49 -10.90
N SER A 27 18.66 22.33 -10.20
CA SER A 27 19.14 23.15 -9.09
C SER A 27 17.97 23.61 -8.23
N GLY A 28 18.25 23.92 -6.97
CA GLY A 28 17.28 24.43 -6.00
C GLY A 28 16.67 23.34 -5.12
N VAL A 29 15.78 23.75 -4.24
CA VAL A 29 15.09 22.88 -3.28
C VAL A 29 13.57 23.03 -3.44
N VAL A 30 12.88 21.89 -3.48
CA VAL A 30 11.41 21.80 -3.55
C VAL A 30 10.90 21.10 -2.30
N GLU A 31 9.83 21.63 -1.70
CA GLU A 31 9.10 20.98 -0.64
C GLU A 31 7.87 20.27 -1.19
N VAL A 32 7.64 19.04 -0.74
CA VAL A 32 6.48 18.22 -1.09
C VAL A 32 5.61 18.08 0.16
N PHE A 33 4.32 18.35 0.04
CA PHE A 33 3.40 18.40 1.17
C PHE A 33 1.96 18.04 0.77
N VAL A 34 1.19 17.57 1.74
CA VAL A 34 -0.25 17.28 1.62
C VAL A 34 -1.00 18.29 2.46
N GLU A 35 -2.06 18.85 1.88
CA GLU A 35 -3.01 19.69 2.62
C GLU A 35 -4.22 18.84 3.02
N HIS A 36 -4.65 18.98 4.27
CA HIS A 36 -5.82 18.29 4.80
C HIS A 36 -6.53 19.21 5.82
N ASP A 37 -7.72 18.82 6.28
CA ASP A 37 -8.55 19.67 7.16
C ASP A 37 -7.82 20.17 8.42
N GLN A 38 -6.86 19.39 8.93
CA GLN A 38 -6.08 19.71 10.11
C GLN A 38 -4.79 20.53 9.84
N GLY A 39 -4.55 20.95 8.59
CA GLY A 39 -3.37 21.74 8.21
C GLY A 39 -2.51 21.10 7.11
N VAL A 40 -1.20 21.34 7.17
CA VAL A 40 -0.25 20.92 6.15
C VAL A 40 0.73 19.90 6.72
N THR A 41 0.83 18.74 6.09
CA THR A 41 1.84 17.72 6.41
C THR A 41 2.94 17.75 5.36
N VAL A 42 4.17 18.06 5.78
CA VAL A 42 5.35 18.02 4.91
C VAL A 42 5.82 16.58 4.76
N LEU A 43 5.87 16.09 3.52
CA LEU A 43 6.32 14.74 3.19
C LEU A 43 7.83 14.68 2.97
N GLY A 44 8.47 15.81 2.66
CA GLY A 44 9.91 15.94 2.54
C GLY A 44 10.35 17.02 1.57
N GLN A 45 11.65 17.06 1.32
CA GLN A 45 12.28 18.01 0.38
C GLN A 45 13.03 17.27 -0.72
N LEU A 46 13.11 17.90 -1.88
CA LEU A 46 13.83 17.42 -3.06
C LEU A 46 14.89 18.42 -3.48
N SER A 47 15.98 17.92 -4.03
CA SER A 47 17.13 18.69 -4.47
C SER A 47 17.59 18.25 -5.86
N ALA A 48 18.66 18.88 -6.35
CA ALA A 48 19.20 18.61 -7.68
C ALA A 48 19.50 17.11 -7.93
N GLY A 49 19.16 16.64 -9.12
CA GLY A 49 19.29 15.27 -9.57
C GLY A 49 18.17 14.35 -9.07
N GLU A 50 17.13 14.87 -8.43
CA GLU A 50 15.96 14.10 -8.03
C GLU A 50 14.75 14.39 -8.92
N PHE A 51 13.84 13.41 -8.99
CA PHE A 51 12.57 13.54 -9.68
C PHE A 51 11.46 14.05 -8.76
N LEU A 52 10.55 14.84 -9.35
CA LEU A 52 9.34 15.32 -8.73
C LEU A 52 8.14 14.96 -9.60
N GLY A 53 7.09 14.43 -8.97
CA GLY A 53 5.85 14.09 -9.65
C GLY A 53 5.96 12.84 -10.54
N GLU A 54 6.97 12.00 -10.27
CA GLU A 54 7.17 10.72 -10.94
C GLU A 54 6.01 9.75 -10.69
N MET A 55 5.41 9.79 -9.49
CA MET A 55 4.34 8.86 -9.10
C MET A 55 3.16 8.96 -10.05
N GLY A 56 2.52 10.13 -10.14
CA GLY A 56 1.36 10.34 -11.00
C GLY A 56 1.62 10.13 -12.48
N LEU A 57 2.87 10.31 -12.93
CA LEU A 57 3.25 10.04 -14.32
C LEU A 57 3.38 8.54 -14.59
N LEU A 58 3.92 7.77 -13.64
CA LEU A 58 4.19 6.33 -13.78
C LEU A 58 2.95 5.46 -13.51
N ASP A 59 2.07 5.88 -12.59
CA ASP A 59 0.85 5.14 -12.24
C ASP A 59 -0.43 5.69 -12.90
N GLU A 60 -0.28 6.72 -13.74
CA GLU A 60 -1.36 7.43 -14.44
C GLU A 60 -2.44 8.02 -13.51
N ARG A 61 -2.08 8.40 -12.28
CA ARG A 61 -2.99 9.01 -11.31
C ARG A 61 -2.76 10.52 -11.15
N PRO A 62 -3.73 11.25 -10.59
CA PRO A 62 -3.53 12.63 -10.18
C PRO A 62 -2.34 12.79 -9.22
N ARG A 63 -1.81 14.02 -9.11
CA ARG A 63 -0.70 14.34 -8.19
C ARG A 63 -1.02 13.87 -6.77
N SER A 64 -0.18 13.01 -6.22
CA SER A 64 -0.33 12.46 -4.87
C SER A 64 -0.13 13.49 -3.76
N ALA A 65 0.58 14.58 -4.06
CA ALA A 65 0.90 15.66 -3.13
C ALA A 65 1.10 16.98 -3.88
N SER A 66 1.05 18.09 -3.15
CA SER A 66 1.42 19.42 -3.63
C SER A 66 2.93 19.62 -3.57
N ALA A 67 3.45 20.52 -4.40
CA ALA A 67 4.86 20.88 -4.39
C ALA A 67 5.07 22.38 -4.53
N ARG A 68 6.02 22.94 -3.78
CA ARG A 68 6.43 24.35 -3.86
C ARG A 68 7.94 24.51 -3.84
N ALA A 69 8.45 25.49 -4.57
CA ALA A 69 9.86 25.81 -4.56
C ALA A 69 10.24 26.53 -3.24
N LEU A 70 11.22 26.02 -2.50
CA LEU A 70 11.78 26.69 -1.31
C LEU A 70 12.87 27.69 -1.68
N THR A 71 13.60 27.42 -2.76
CA THR A 71 14.58 28.33 -3.36
C THR A 71 14.21 28.59 -4.82
N ASP A 72 14.98 29.40 -5.53
CA ASP A 72 14.91 29.40 -7.00
C ASP A 72 15.25 28.00 -7.52
N VAL A 73 14.39 27.46 -8.38
CA VAL A 73 14.47 26.09 -8.92
C VAL A 73 14.60 26.14 -10.44
N LYS A 74 15.47 25.28 -10.98
CA LYS A 74 15.53 24.95 -12.41
C LYS A 74 15.29 23.45 -12.56
N ALA A 75 14.49 23.05 -13.53
CA ALA A 75 14.20 21.65 -13.79
C ALA A 75 14.02 21.36 -15.28
N HIS A 76 14.18 20.10 -15.66
CA HIS A 76 13.70 19.58 -16.94
C HIS A 76 12.33 18.94 -16.76
N GLU A 77 11.35 19.45 -17.49
CA GLU A 77 10.02 18.85 -17.64
C GLU A 77 10.04 17.79 -18.72
N MET A 78 9.46 16.63 -18.41
CA MET A 78 9.44 15.44 -19.25
C MET A 78 8.07 14.77 -19.24
N GLN A 79 7.64 14.33 -20.42
CA GLN A 79 6.55 13.36 -20.57
C GLN A 79 7.03 11.94 -20.29
N TYR A 80 6.09 10.99 -20.23
CA TYR A 80 6.39 9.59 -19.94
C TYR A 80 7.43 8.99 -20.89
N SER A 81 7.28 9.19 -22.20
CA SER A 81 8.24 8.69 -23.20
C SER A 81 9.64 9.24 -22.97
N GLU A 82 9.76 10.55 -22.73
CA GLU A 82 11.05 11.21 -22.48
C GLU A 82 11.70 10.72 -21.19
N LEU A 83 10.91 10.40 -20.16
CA LEU A 83 11.41 9.80 -18.93
C LEU A 83 11.98 8.39 -19.21
N VAL A 84 11.23 7.55 -19.92
CA VAL A 84 11.65 6.18 -20.26
C VAL A 84 12.94 6.19 -21.07
N ASP A 85 13.01 7.03 -22.10
CA ASP A 85 14.21 7.19 -22.93
C ASP A 85 15.40 7.63 -22.08
N ALA A 86 15.23 8.64 -21.21
CA ALA A 86 16.30 9.14 -20.36
C ALA A 86 16.80 8.11 -19.33
N LEU A 87 15.90 7.29 -18.78
CA LEU A 87 16.27 6.20 -17.87
C LEU A 87 17.03 5.09 -18.58
N ALA A 88 16.69 4.80 -19.84
CA ALA A 88 17.37 3.83 -20.68
C ALA A 88 18.78 4.31 -21.09
N GLU A 89 18.91 5.58 -21.49
CA GLU A 89 20.19 6.20 -21.87
C GLU A 89 21.13 6.40 -20.67
N HIS A 90 20.57 6.61 -19.47
CA HIS A 90 21.34 6.90 -18.26
C HIS A 90 20.97 5.98 -17.09
N PRO A 91 21.42 4.71 -17.06
CA PRO A 91 21.08 3.74 -16.01
C PRO A 91 21.43 4.17 -14.58
N ALA A 92 22.44 5.05 -14.42
CA ALA A 92 22.77 5.64 -13.13
C ALA A 92 21.63 6.49 -12.55
N MET A 93 20.85 7.15 -13.42
CA MET A 93 19.68 7.93 -13.04
C MET A 93 18.56 7.02 -12.53
N ALA A 94 18.29 5.91 -13.23
CA ALA A 94 17.33 4.89 -12.78
C ALA A 94 17.70 4.31 -11.42
N ARG A 95 18.98 3.95 -11.22
CA ARG A 95 19.46 3.46 -9.92
C ARG A 95 19.23 4.46 -8.78
N ARG A 96 19.47 5.75 -9.02
CA ARG A 96 19.23 6.82 -8.03
C ARG A 96 17.74 6.96 -7.73
N MET A 97 16.88 6.94 -8.75
CA MET A 97 15.43 6.96 -8.59
C MET A 97 14.94 5.78 -7.74
N ILE A 98 15.33 4.55 -8.09
CA ILE A 98 14.93 3.32 -7.37
C ILE A 98 15.39 3.37 -5.91
N SER A 99 16.64 3.75 -5.66
CA SER A 99 17.20 3.83 -4.30
C SER A 99 16.43 4.84 -3.44
N ARG A 100 16.06 5.98 -4.02
CA ARG A 100 15.32 7.04 -3.34
C ARG A 100 13.87 6.66 -3.07
N LEU A 101 13.18 6.05 -4.03
CA LEU A 101 11.85 5.49 -3.82
C LEU A 101 11.86 4.43 -2.70
N SER A 102 12.87 3.56 -2.69
CA SER A 102 13.04 2.53 -1.66
C SER A 102 13.27 3.13 -0.27
N SER A 103 14.07 4.20 -0.16
CA SER A 103 14.27 4.92 1.11
C SER A 103 12.97 5.54 1.60
N ARG A 104 12.25 6.27 0.74
CA ARG A 104 10.97 6.88 1.08
C ARG A 104 9.94 5.86 1.53
N LEU A 105 9.88 4.72 0.83
CA LEU A 105 9.01 3.63 1.21
C LEU A 105 9.31 3.18 2.64
N ARG A 106 10.59 3.03 2.98
CA ARG A 106 11.03 2.64 4.33
C ARG A 106 10.64 3.70 5.36
N ASP A 107 10.86 4.97 5.07
CA ASP A 107 10.53 6.08 5.98
C ASP A 107 9.03 6.19 6.21
N THR A 108 8.21 6.12 5.15
CA THR A 108 6.75 6.07 5.24
C THR A 108 6.28 4.88 6.10
N ASN A 109 6.89 3.71 5.93
CA ASN A 109 6.56 2.54 6.73
C ASN A 109 6.91 2.67 8.21
N ASN A 110 8.08 3.22 8.51
CA ASN A 110 8.47 3.50 9.89
C ASN A 110 7.51 4.52 10.53
N ASN A 111 7.15 5.58 9.80
CA ASN A 111 6.21 6.59 10.27
C ASN A 111 4.81 5.99 10.52
N TYR A 112 4.35 5.12 9.62
CA TYR A 112 3.08 4.41 9.78
C TYR A 112 3.09 3.48 11.00
N ALA A 113 4.17 2.70 11.19
CA ALA A 113 4.31 1.82 12.35
C ALA A 113 4.31 2.61 13.67
N ASN A 114 5.07 3.72 13.73
CA ASN A 114 5.13 4.58 14.91
C ASN A 114 3.78 5.24 15.21
N ALA A 115 3.11 5.80 14.20
CA ALA A 115 1.80 6.43 14.37
C ALA A 115 0.76 5.43 14.88
N ARG A 116 0.80 4.19 14.40
CA ARG A 116 -0.08 3.12 14.88
C ARG A 116 0.20 2.73 16.33
N SER A 117 1.46 2.57 16.72
CA SER A 117 1.83 2.29 18.12
C SER A 117 1.30 3.36 19.07
N SER A 118 1.44 4.64 18.72
CA SER A 118 0.92 5.75 19.53
C SER A 118 -0.61 5.74 19.63
N VAL A 119 -1.33 5.43 18.55
CA VAL A 119 -2.80 5.30 18.58
C VAL A 119 -3.22 4.14 19.48
N GLN A 120 -2.49 3.03 19.46
CA GLN A 120 -2.79 1.86 20.28
C GLN A 120 -2.51 2.10 21.77
N GLU A 121 -1.45 2.83 22.12
CA GLU A 121 -1.17 3.26 23.50
C GLU A 121 -2.26 4.21 24.03
N ILE A 122 -2.70 5.17 23.21
CA ILE A 122 -3.80 6.09 23.57
C ILE A 122 -5.11 5.30 23.78
N GLN A 123 -5.47 4.38 22.87
CA GLN A 123 -6.67 3.55 23.02
C GLN A 123 -6.63 2.69 24.31
N SER A 124 -5.46 2.15 24.65
CA SER A 124 -5.25 1.38 25.88
C SER A 124 -5.52 2.24 27.13
N SER A 125 -5.01 3.48 27.16
CA SER A 125 -5.19 4.41 28.28
C SER A 125 -6.64 4.94 28.43
N VAL A 126 -7.38 5.05 27.32
CA VAL A 126 -8.80 5.45 27.33
C VAL A 126 -9.68 4.31 27.86
N GLN A 127 -9.33 3.05 27.58
CA GLN A 127 -10.05 1.87 28.10
C GLN A 127 -9.87 1.65 29.60
N GLU A 128 -8.69 1.94 30.16
CA GLU A 128 -8.46 1.86 31.61
C GLU A 128 -9.30 2.89 32.41
N SER A 129 -9.66 4.01 31.78
CA SER A 129 -10.42 5.09 32.42
C SER A 129 -11.95 4.90 32.38
N GLN A 130 -12.47 3.96 31.57
CA GLN A 130 -13.91 3.72 31.38
C GLN A 130 -14.41 2.40 32.00
N ASN A 131 -13.57 1.66 32.71
CA ASN A 131 -13.95 0.38 33.32
C ASN A 131 -14.58 0.53 34.73
N GLU A 132 -15.60 1.39 34.87
CA GLU A 132 -16.70 1.07 35.79
C GLU A 132 -17.69 0.16 35.05
N PRO A 133 -18.19 -0.93 35.66
CA PRO A 133 -18.86 -1.98 34.92
C PRO A 133 -20.26 -1.55 34.50
N ILE A 134 -20.48 -1.38 33.19
CA ILE A 134 -21.81 -1.36 32.57
C ILE A 134 -21.86 -2.46 31.50
N ALA A 135 -22.94 -3.24 31.56
CA ALA A 135 -23.14 -4.52 30.93
C ALA A 135 -23.26 -4.50 29.39
N GLU A 136 -23.08 -5.71 28.82
CA GLU A 136 -23.41 -6.18 27.46
C GLU A 136 -22.37 -5.95 26.34
N SER A 137 -21.41 -6.89 26.28
CA SER A 137 -20.51 -7.12 25.15
C SER A 137 -21.27 -7.54 23.88
N LYS A 138 -21.34 -6.66 22.87
CA LYS A 138 -21.50 -7.12 21.47
C LYS A 138 -20.24 -7.91 21.10
N GLY A 139 -20.40 -9.22 20.87
CA GLY A 139 -19.29 -10.11 20.56
C GLY A 139 -18.58 -9.69 19.27
N PHE A 140 -17.28 -9.43 19.35
CA PHE A 140 -16.43 -9.25 18.18
C PHE A 140 -16.39 -10.56 17.37
N LEU A 141 -16.58 -10.48 16.05
CA LEU A 141 -16.39 -11.62 15.16
C LEU A 141 -14.92 -12.03 15.19
N SER A 142 -14.66 -13.30 15.47
CA SER A 142 -13.30 -13.85 15.41
C SER A 142 -13.06 -14.54 14.08
N VAL A 143 -11.87 -14.34 13.49
CA VAL A 143 -11.51 -14.90 12.18
C VAL A 143 -10.25 -15.73 12.30
N THR A 144 -10.31 -16.98 11.86
CA THR A 144 -9.13 -17.87 11.79
C THR A 144 -8.86 -18.25 10.34
N LEU A 145 -7.62 -18.03 9.89
CA LEU A 145 -7.13 -18.38 8.55
C LEU A 145 -6.42 -19.73 8.56
N PHE A 146 -6.78 -20.62 7.65
CA PHE A 146 -6.18 -21.94 7.47
C PHE A 146 -5.64 -22.09 6.04
N GLY A 147 -4.58 -22.89 5.88
CA GLY A 147 -4.21 -23.45 4.58
C GLY A 147 -5.10 -24.65 4.26
N ASP A 148 -5.78 -24.63 3.12
CA ASP A 148 -6.76 -25.64 2.68
C ASP A 148 -6.29 -26.39 1.42
N SER A 149 -4.98 -26.37 1.18
CA SER A 149 -4.30 -27.12 0.13
C SER A 149 -2.94 -27.60 0.61
N SER A 150 -2.43 -28.67 -0.01
CA SER A 150 -1.09 -29.20 0.27
C SER A 150 0.03 -28.17 0.12
N HIS A 151 -0.16 -27.13 -0.72
CA HIS A 151 0.83 -26.07 -0.90
C HIS A 151 0.89 -25.11 0.29
N LEU A 152 -0.13 -25.12 1.15
CA LEU A 152 -0.24 -24.22 2.30
C LEU A 152 -0.21 -24.95 3.64
N THR A 153 -0.52 -26.26 3.69
CA THR A 153 -0.53 -27.04 4.94
C THR A 153 0.84 -27.06 5.63
N ASP A 154 1.94 -26.98 4.85
CA ASP A 154 3.30 -26.90 5.40
C ASP A 154 3.72 -25.46 5.77
N CYS A 155 2.97 -24.46 5.31
CA CYS A 155 3.25 -23.04 5.55
C CYS A 155 2.39 -22.44 6.67
N ILE A 156 1.21 -23.00 6.91
CA ILE A 156 0.23 -22.55 7.89
C ILE A 156 -0.09 -23.73 8.82
N SER A 157 0.10 -23.53 10.13
CA SER A 157 -0.22 -24.54 11.15
C SER A 157 -1.65 -25.08 10.99
N ALA A 158 -1.84 -26.36 11.32
CA ALA A 158 -3.16 -27.01 11.35
C ALA A 158 -4.15 -26.31 12.31
N GLU A 159 -3.64 -25.61 13.32
CA GLU A 159 -4.46 -24.79 14.25
C GLU A 159 -4.99 -23.50 13.60
N GLY A 160 -4.46 -23.13 12.44
CA GLY A 160 -4.75 -21.88 11.76
C GLY A 160 -4.08 -20.67 12.44
N ILE A 161 -4.29 -19.50 11.85
CA ILE A 161 -3.80 -18.23 12.35
C ILE A 161 -5.02 -17.41 12.77
N LEU A 162 -5.12 -17.12 14.07
CA LEU A 162 -6.12 -16.20 14.59
C LEU A 162 -5.77 -14.77 14.17
N LEU A 163 -6.66 -14.14 13.41
CA LEU A 163 -6.47 -12.78 12.92
C LEU A 163 -7.00 -11.79 13.97
N SER A 164 -6.11 -10.97 14.53
CA SER A 164 -6.41 -9.94 15.54
C SER A 164 -5.98 -8.55 15.07
N GLY A 165 -6.93 -7.63 14.88
CA GLY A 165 -6.66 -6.29 14.33
C GLY A 165 -7.68 -5.89 13.27
N SER A 166 -7.41 -4.81 12.54
CA SER A 166 -8.30 -4.29 11.49
C SER A 166 -8.07 -4.91 10.11
N GLU A 167 -6.83 -5.27 9.79
CA GLU A 167 -6.44 -5.73 8.45
C GLU A 167 -5.25 -6.69 8.52
N TYR A 168 -5.28 -7.76 7.70
CA TYR A 168 -4.20 -8.74 7.56
C TYR A 168 -3.84 -8.93 6.10
N SER A 169 -2.59 -8.69 5.73
CA SER A 169 -2.10 -8.97 4.37
C SER A 169 -1.64 -10.40 4.23
N VAL A 170 -2.02 -11.04 3.13
CA VAL A 170 -1.59 -12.39 2.75
C VAL A 170 -0.88 -12.31 1.39
N GLY A 171 0.32 -12.88 1.31
CA GLY A 171 1.11 -12.87 0.08
C GLY A 171 2.45 -13.57 0.24
N ARG A 172 3.22 -13.65 -0.86
CA ARG A 172 4.55 -14.26 -0.82
C ARG A 172 5.61 -13.32 -0.24
N ALA A 173 6.71 -13.90 0.23
CA ALA A 173 7.91 -13.19 0.61
C ALA A 173 8.51 -12.48 -0.62
N GLY A 174 8.86 -11.20 -0.48
CA GLY A 174 9.44 -10.42 -1.56
C GLY A 174 9.67 -8.94 -1.23
N ILE A 175 10.33 -8.25 -2.16
CA ILE A 175 10.60 -6.80 -2.08
C ILE A 175 9.29 -6.05 -2.39
N GLY A 176 8.96 -5.01 -1.61
CA GLY A 176 7.71 -4.23 -1.73
C GLY A 176 6.65 -4.53 -0.65
N SER A 177 7.02 -5.33 0.36
CA SER A 177 6.09 -5.95 1.30
C SER A 177 5.77 -5.16 2.58
N THR A 178 6.01 -3.85 2.61
CA THR A 178 6.38 -3.19 3.88
C THR A 178 5.29 -2.37 4.59
N HIS A 179 4.06 -2.24 4.07
CA HIS A 179 3.05 -1.32 4.64
C HIS A 179 2.00 -1.95 5.57
N TYR A 180 1.91 -3.28 5.63
CA TYR A 180 0.93 -3.95 6.49
C TYR A 180 1.57 -4.45 7.77
N LEU A 181 1.01 -4.06 8.92
CA LEU A 181 1.53 -4.43 10.23
C LEU A 181 1.29 -5.91 10.58
N HIS A 182 0.14 -6.44 10.16
CA HIS A 182 -0.19 -7.85 10.36
C HIS A 182 -0.14 -8.59 9.03
N ARG A 183 0.70 -9.62 8.96
CA ARG A 183 1.00 -10.31 7.70
C ARG A 183 1.07 -11.81 7.88
N VAL A 184 0.52 -12.52 6.91
CA VAL A 184 0.76 -13.94 6.65
C VAL A 184 1.67 -14.01 5.45
N VAL A 185 2.97 -14.22 5.71
CA VAL A 185 4.00 -14.25 4.68
C VAL A 185 4.27 -15.70 4.30
N LEU A 186 4.04 -16.03 3.05
CA LEU A 186 4.28 -17.35 2.50
C LEU A 186 5.62 -17.38 1.76
N PRO A 187 6.33 -18.52 1.69
CA PRO A 187 7.49 -18.66 0.82
C PRO A 187 7.09 -18.45 -0.65
N ASP A 188 8.08 -18.11 -1.48
CA ASP A 188 7.88 -18.00 -2.93
C ASP A 188 7.83 -19.41 -3.53
N LEU A 189 6.63 -19.91 -3.80
CA LEU A 189 6.38 -21.31 -4.17
C LEU A 189 5.89 -21.41 -5.62
N ASP A 190 6.37 -22.44 -6.32
CA ASP A 190 5.81 -22.84 -7.62
C ASP A 190 4.38 -23.39 -7.44
N PRO A 191 3.43 -23.11 -8.37
CA PRO A 191 3.54 -22.18 -9.48
C PRO A 191 3.46 -20.74 -8.97
N TYR A 192 4.46 -19.89 -9.26
CA TYR A 192 4.64 -18.53 -8.69
C TYR A 192 3.48 -17.55 -8.97
N ARG A 193 2.32 -17.81 -8.39
CA ARG A 193 1.04 -17.13 -8.63
C ARG A 193 0.66 -16.16 -7.51
N LEU A 194 1.40 -16.18 -6.41
CA LEU A 194 1.20 -15.25 -5.31
C LEU A 194 1.93 -13.94 -5.57
N SER A 195 1.26 -12.85 -5.29
CA SER A 195 1.85 -11.51 -5.29
C SER A 195 2.42 -11.23 -3.90
N VAL A 196 3.36 -10.29 -3.80
CA VAL A 196 4.02 -9.94 -2.53
C VAL A 196 3.01 -9.48 -1.46
N ASN A 197 2.00 -8.73 -1.89
CA ASN A 197 0.73 -8.54 -1.19
C ASN A 197 -0.35 -8.98 -2.16
N HIS A 198 -0.99 -10.12 -1.93
CA HIS A 198 -1.96 -10.66 -2.88
C HIS A 198 -3.38 -10.25 -2.52
N PHE A 199 -3.78 -10.46 -1.26
CA PHE A 199 -5.05 -9.96 -0.75
C PHE A 199 -4.95 -9.48 0.70
N LEU A 200 -5.95 -8.73 1.13
CA LEU A 200 -6.18 -8.32 2.51
C LEU A 200 -7.41 -9.02 3.06
N VAL A 201 -7.33 -9.48 4.31
CA VAL A 201 -8.50 -9.76 5.14
C VAL A 201 -8.81 -8.48 5.91
N VAL A 202 -9.93 -7.84 5.58
CA VAL A 202 -10.41 -6.62 6.23
C VAL A 202 -11.44 -7.00 7.29
N LEU A 203 -11.13 -6.68 8.53
CA LEU A 203 -11.88 -7.01 9.74
C LEU A 203 -12.59 -5.75 10.24
N SER A 204 -13.91 -5.71 10.17
CA SER A 204 -14.74 -4.69 10.83
C SER A 204 -15.68 -5.31 11.85
N SER A 205 -16.34 -4.49 12.67
CA SER A 205 -17.29 -4.95 13.70
C SER A 205 -18.45 -5.76 13.13
N ASP A 206 -18.87 -5.45 11.90
CA ASP A 206 -20.12 -5.97 11.32
C ASP A 206 -19.91 -6.78 10.05
N VAL A 207 -18.85 -6.51 9.28
CA VAL A 207 -18.56 -7.17 8.01
C VAL A 207 -17.08 -7.52 7.91
N ILE A 208 -16.80 -8.77 7.58
CA ILE A 208 -15.45 -9.20 7.21
C ILE A 208 -15.43 -9.37 5.70
N SER A 209 -14.34 -8.96 5.06
CA SER A 209 -14.22 -9.05 3.61
C SER A 209 -12.80 -9.35 3.17
N ILE A 210 -12.66 -9.84 1.95
CA ILE A 210 -11.39 -9.99 1.26
C ILE A 210 -11.29 -8.88 0.22
N ARG A 211 -10.15 -8.20 0.19
CA ARG A 211 -9.80 -7.23 -0.85
C ARG A 211 -8.57 -7.70 -1.61
N ASP A 212 -8.66 -7.78 -2.93
CA ASP A 212 -7.52 -8.03 -3.80
C ASP A 212 -6.57 -6.82 -3.81
N CYS A 213 -5.26 -7.08 -3.75
CA CYS A 213 -4.23 -6.04 -3.67
C CYS A 213 -3.59 -5.72 -5.04
N VAL A 214 -4.40 -5.69 -6.10
CA VAL A 214 -3.92 -5.55 -7.48
C VAL A 214 -3.01 -6.74 -7.82
N SER A 215 -3.50 -7.94 -7.52
CA SER A 215 -2.79 -9.16 -7.87
C SER A 215 -2.86 -9.40 -9.39
N GLU A 216 -1.87 -10.13 -9.92
CA GLU A 216 -1.75 -10.34 -11.37
C GLU A 216 -2.90 -11.19 -11.95
N LEU A 217 -3.42 -12.15 -11.17
CA LEU A 217 -4.41 -13.13 -11.63
C LEU A 217 -5.73 -13.08 -10.85
N GLY A 218 -5.86 -12.11 -9.94
CA GLY A 218 -7.01 -11.97 -9.06
C GLY A 218 -7.11 -13.02 -7.95
N THR A 219 -8.15 -12.83 -7.14
CA THR A 219 -8.49 -13.67 -5.99
C THR A 219 -9.92 -14.18 -6.17
N ASN A 220 -10.16 -15.48 -5.96
CA ASN A 220 -11.50 -16.06 -5.88
C ASN A 220 -11.96 -16.10 -4.42
N VAL A 221 -13.15 -15.62 -4.12
CA VAL A 221 -13.75 -15.62 -2.78
C VAL A 221 -15.14 -16.22 -2.89
N ASN A 222 -15.36 -17.41 -2.33
CA ASN A 222 -16.64 -18.14 -2.40
C ASN A 222 -17.21 -18.20 -3.84
N ASP A 223 -16.40 -18.61 -4.80
CA ASP A 223 -16.71 -18.71 -6.23
C ASP A 223 -16.90 -17.36 -6.96
N VAL A 224 -16.61 -16.24 -6.31
CA VAL A 224 -16.63 -14.90 -6.91
C VAL A 224 -15.20 -14.41 -7.15
N MET A 225 -14.86 -14.14 -8.41
CA MET A 225 -13.58 -13.52 -8.77
C MET A 225 -13.56 -12.03 -8.46
N ILE A 226 -12.51 -11.58 -7.80
CA ILE A 226 -12.21 -10.17 -7.49
C ILE A 226 -10.79 -9.81 -7.90
N GLY A 227 -10.57 -8.54 -8.24
CA GLY A 227 -9.26 -8.02 -8.69
C GLY A 227 -9.40 -6.97 -9.78
N GLN A 228 -8.26 -6.49 -10.29
CA GLN A 228 -8.21 -5.35 -11.23
C GLN A 228 -9.01 -5.58 -12.54
N GLU A 229 -9.04 -6.81 -13.03
CA GLU A 229 -9.74 -7.19 -14.27
C GLU A 229 -11.20 -7.62 -14.05
N PHE A 230 -11.69 -7.59 -12.79
CA PHE A 230 -13.02 -8.05 -12.42
C PHE A 230 -13.93 -6.89 -12.02
N SER A 231 -15.23 -7.18 -11.82
CA SER A 231 -16.24 -6.16 -11.53
C SER A 231 -16.09 -5.48 -10.16
N THR A 232 -15.33 -6.08 -9.26
CA THR A 232 -15.03 -5.55 -7.92
C THR A 232 -13.65 -6.03 -7.47
N ASP A 233 -12.99 -5.25 -6.62
CA ASP A 233 -11.73 -5.61 -5.95
C ASP A 233 -11.96 -6.17 -4.53
N GLN A 234 -13.21 -6.20 -4.05
CA GLN A 234 -13.56 -6.61 -2.70
C GLN A 234 -14.82 -7.49 -2.67
N HIS A 235 -14.83 -8.50 -1.80
CA HIS A 235 -15.98 -9.36 -1.54
C HIS A 235 -16.14 -9.69 -0.05
N SER A 236 -17.38 -9.65 0.44
CA SER A 236 -17.69 -9.95 1.85
C SER A 236 -17.65 -11.45 2.13
N LEU A 237 -17.30 -11.81 3.36
CA LEU A 237 -17.29 -13.17 3.86
C LEU A 237 -18.57 -13.46 4.66
N ASN A 238 -18.97 -14.72 4.65
CA ASN A 238 -20.11 -15.24 5.39
C ASN A 238 -19.70 -15.67 6.80
N LYS A 239 -20.63 -15.68 7.76
CA LYS A 239 -20.40 -16.35 9.04
C LYS A 239 -20.16 -17.86 8.79
N GLY A 240 -19.20 -18.45 9.50
CA GLY A 240 -18.76 -19.83 9.27
C GLY A 240 -17.60 -19.93 8.29
N ASP A 241 -17.56 -21.00 7.51
CA ASP A 241 -16.47 -21.30 6.58
C ASP A 241 -16.57 -20.48 5.27
N ASN A 242 -15.43 -20.00 4.82
CA ASN A 242 -15.25 -19.29 3.56
C ASN A 242 -14.02 -19.83 2.84
N VAL A 243 -14.08 -19.88 1.51
CA VAL A 243 -12.97 -20.31 0.67
C VAL A 243 -12.39 -19.09 -0.05
N VAL A 244 -11.07 -18.97 -0.01
CA VAL A 244 -10.32 -17.94 -0.73
C VAL A 244 -9.22 -18.61 -1.53
N ILE A 245 -9.17 -18.39 -2.84
CA ILE A 245 -8.13 -18.94 -3.71
C ILE A 245 -7.36 -17.76 -4.34
N ALA A 246 -6.06 -17.69 -4.06
CA ALA A 246 -5.20 -16.60 -4.52
C ALA A 246 -4.44 -17.01 -5.80
N GLY A 247 -4.54 -16.25 -6.89
CA GLY A 247 -3.79 -16.50 -8.13
C GLY A 247 -4.62 -17.17 -9.25
N GLY A 248 -5.92 -16.89 -9.28
CA GLY A 248 -6.88 -17.40 -10.27
C GLY A 248 -7.58 -18.72 -9.90
N GLU A 249 -8.57 -19.11 -10.71
CA GLU A 249 -9.53 -20.22 -10.47
C GLU A 249 -8.89 -21.60 -10.24
N ASN A 250 -7.71 -21.86 -10.80
CA ASN A 250 -6.99 -23.13 -10.68
C ASN A 250 -5.73 -23.02 -9.80
N SER A 251 -5.63 -21.98 -8.99
CA SER A 251 -4.45 -21.78 -8.16
C SER A 251 -4.39 -22.81 -7.03
N PRO A 252 -3.21 -23.37 -6.73
CA PRO A 252 -3.06 -24.27 -5.59
C PRO A 252 -3.04 -23.53 -4.25
N PHE A 253 -3.01 -22.20 -4.22
CA PHE A 253 -3.01 -21.41 -2.98
C PHE A 253 -4.43 -21.17 -2.48
N ARG A 254 -5.03 -22.22 -1.90
CA ARG A 254 -6.38 -22.23 -1.34
C ARG A 254 -6.35 -22.07 0.18
N PHE A 255 -7.03 -21.04 0.66
CA PHE A 255 -7.19 -20.71 2.06
C PHE A 255 -8.63 -20.97 2.48
N ARG A 256 -8.81 -21.32 3.76
CA ARG A 256 -10.11 -21.39 4.41
C ARG A 256 -10.15 -20.40 5.55
N LEU A 257 -11.15 -19.51 5.58
CA LEU A 257 -11.36 -18.56 6.67
C LEU A 257 -12.62 -18.94 7.43
N VAL A 258 -12.50 -19.08 8.75
CA VAL A 258 -13.63 -19.39 9.62
C VAL A 258 -13.96 -18.18 10.47
N ILE A 259 -15.20 -17.70 10.34
CA ILE A 259 -15.75 -16.58 11.09
C ILE A 259 -16.70 -17.11 12.18
N ARG A 260 -16.43 -16.80 13.46
CA ARG A 260 -17.25 -17.21 14.61
C ARG A 260 -17.84 -16.01 15.33
#